data_AF-A0A497JH34-F1
#
_entry.id   AF-A0A497JH34-F1
#
_cell.length_a   1.000
_cell.length_b   1.000
_cell.length_c   1.000
_cell.angle_alpha   90.00
_cell.angle_beta   90.00
_cell.angle_gamma   90.00
#
_symmetry.space_group_name_H-M   'P 1'
#
loop_
_entity.id
_entity.type
_entity.pdbx_description
1 polymer ?
#
loop_
_entity_poly.entity_id
_entity_poly.type
_entity_poly.pdbx_seq_one_letter_code
_entity_poly.pdbx_strand_id
1 'polypeptide(L)'
;MPRARLVERCLQRLSYLQVKIRDINWAELSRHGFVKEASNALQDLLEVESTLKELKKETKEIKSREFDELLGEYKRTLSLLQKNIEFEEKKEPKGRLIHELEAEENPELFASLQQKVLSLLLRTRFFIERLNILLSKEKARLLEKGEEQEQLLELLHQKEKELQELKQKYNEVRKSVFFGMEEASAADLEEELTKARLALEREKKKLEDMFADYRAKIASLQADFMSLADRLEELQRYFDSFCEKSSELTLLLKKERDFAKKLVLDMEAEVLELRNTYSRELLNLEEAKLEARKDAERELMQRIRKLEDELLAKEELLKHFRDLAKSKDSEARELEERIAFLNAAMRAHEAEHVKRKAEKTRKAKNMTAKKKRKR
;
A
#
# COMPACT_ATOMS: atom_id res chain seq x y z
N MET A 1 27.39 -50.09 2.40
CA MET A 1 27.31 -48.93 3.32
C MET A 1 26.27 -47.85 2.95
N PRO A 2 25.97 -47.51 1.67
CA PRO A 2 25.01 -46.42 1.36
C PRO A 2 23.54 -46.75 1.71
N ARG A 3 23.09 -47.98 1.41
CA ARG A 3 21.71 -48.45 1.68
C ARG A 3 21.23 -48.26 3.13
N ALA A 4 22.08 -48.61 4.11
CA ALA A 4 21.72 -48.53 5.53
C ALA A 4 21.54 -47.07 5.99
N ARG A 5 22.38 -46.16 5.49
CA ARG A 5 22.27 -44.72 5.79
C ARG A 5 21.01 -44.11 5.16
N LEU A 6 20.64 -44.53 3.96
CA LEU A 6 19.40 -44.08 3.31
C LEU A 6 18.15 -44.57 4.06
N VAL A 7 18.15 -45.82 4.54
CA VAL A 7 17.08 -46.38 5.38
C VAL A 7 16.93 -45.58 6.68
N GLU A 8 18.04 -45.32 7.38
CA GLU A 8 18.04 -44.55 8.62
C GLU A 8 17.57 -43.11 8.41
N ARG A 9 18.04 -42.45 7.34
CA ARG A 9 17.60 -41.10 6.96
C ARG A 9 16.09 -41.05 6.67
N CYS A 10 15.55 -42.06 5.98
CA CYS A 10 14.11 -42.15 5.73
C CYS A 10 13.32 -42.37 7.02
N LEU A 11 13.78 -43.22 7.93
CA LEU A 11 13.10 -43.46 9.22
C LEU A 11 13.08 -42.21 10.10
N GLN A 12 14.18 -41.46 10.15
CA GLN A 12 14.25 -40.19 10.88
C GLN A 12 13.28 -39.16 10.29
N ARG A 13 13.25 -39.02 8.96
CA ARG A 13 12.34 -38.09 8.27
C ARG A 13 10.88 -38.47 8.48
N LEU A 14 10.53 -39.76 8.35
CA LEU A 14 9.17 -40.25 8.61
C LEU A 14 8.72 -40.00 10.06
N SER A 15 9.61 -40.21 11.03
CA SER A 15 9.31 -39.99 12.44
C SER A 15 9.03 -38.51 12.73
N TYR A 16 9.85 -37.62 12.17
CA TYR A 16 9.65 -36.18 12.28
C TYR A 16 8.30 -35.74 11.67
N LEU A 17 7.98 -36.21 10.46
CA LEU A 17 6.74 -35.85 9.77
C LEU A 17 5.49 -36.40 10.46
N GLN A 18 5.57 -37.61 10.98
CA GLN A 18 4.46 -38.22 11.70
C GLN A 18 4.10 -37.41 12.96
N VAL A 19 5.10 -36.94 13.71
CA VAL A 19 4.89 -36.07 14.88
C VAL A 19 4.32 -34.72 14.45
N LYS A 20 4.95 -34.05 13.48
CA LYS A 20 4.53 -32.74 12.97
C LYS A 20 3.08 -32.72 12.48
N ILE A 21 2.67 -33.75 11.73
CA ILE A 21 1.30 -33.82 11.17
C ILE A 21 0.28 -34.25 12.22
N ARG A 22 0.66 -35.06 13.22
CA ARG A 22 -0.25 -35.49 14.29
C ARG A 22 -0.55 -34.36 15.26
N ASP A 23 0.45 -33.55 15.59
CA ASP A 23 0.32 -32.52 16.62
C ASP A 23 -0.49 -31.30 16.14
N ILE A 24 -0.68 -31.16 14.83
CA ILE A 24 -1.52 -30.11 14.22
C ILE A 24 -2.84 -30.74 13.79
N ASN A 25 -3.95 -30.46 14.48
CA ASN A 25 -5.27 -30.94 14.07
C ASN A 25 -5.78 -30.16 12.86
N TRP A 26 -5.75 -30.76 11.66
CA TRP A 26 -6.13 -30.06 10.43
C TRP A 26 -7.62 -29.67 10.40
N ALA A 27 -8.45 -30.32 11.21
CA ALA A 27 -9.87 -30.00 11.35
C ALA A 27 -10.12 -28.67 12.08
N GLU A 28 -9.18 -28.22 12.90
CA GLU A 28 -9.27 -26.99 13.72
C GLU A 28 -8.58 -25.79 13.05
N LEU A 29 -7.93 -26.02 11.90
CA LEU A 29 -7.23 -24.96 11.18
C LEU A 29 -8.18 -24.14 10.34
N SER A 30 -7.96 -22.82 10.34
CA SER A 30 -8.59 -21.95 9.36
C SER A 30 -8.19 -22.35 7.94
N ARG A 31 -9.00 -22.04 6.93
CA ARG A 31 -8.68 -22.31 5.52
C ARG A 31 -7.24 -21.94 5.11
N HIS A 32 -6.77 -20.76 5.50
CA HIS A 32 -5.40 -20.32 5.21
C HIS A 32 -4.35 -21.13 6.00
N GLY A 33 -4.65 -21.49 7.25
CA GLY A 33 -3.82 -22.37 8.07
C GLY A 33 -3.71 -23.78 7.47
N PHE A 34 -4.82 -24.36 7.02
CA PHE A 34 -4.85 -25.64 6.34
C PHE A 34 -4.01 -25.63 5.06
N VAL A 35 -4.19 -24.63 4.18
CA VAL A 35 -3.41 -24.51 2.92
C VAL A 35 -1.92 -24.46 3.21
N LYS A 36 -1.49 -23.69 4.22
CA LYS A 36 -0.08 -23.58 4.61
C LYS A 36 0.47 -24.91 5.13
N GLU A 37 -0.21 -25.56 6.07
CA GLU A 37 0.26 -26.82 6.66
C GLU A 37 0.18 -28.01 5.69
N ALA A 38 -0.86 -28.07 4.86
CA ALA A 38 -0.98 -29.07 3.81
C ALA A 38 0.10 -28.89 2.73
N SER A 39 0.47 -27.65 2.38
CA SER A 39 1.57 -27.36 1.45
C SER A 39 2.93 -27.76 2.03
N ASN A 40 3.17 -27.48 3.31
CA ASN A 40 4.37 -27.94 4.01
C ASN A 40 4.45 -29.47 4.03
N ALA A 41 3.34 -30.14 4.36
CA ALA A 41 3.26 -31.60 4.34
C ALA A 41 3.45 -32.18 2.93
N LEU A 42 2.95 -31.51 1.89
CA LEU A 42 3.15 -31.91 0.49
C LEU A 42 4.64 -31.89 0.11
N GLN A 43 5.34 -30.80 0.43
CA GLN A 43 6.78 -30.68 0.17
C GLN A 43 7.59 -31.75 0.91
N ASP A 44 7.28 -31.95 2.19
CA ASP A 44 7.91 -32.95 3.03
C ASP A 44 7.66 -34.39 2.50
N LEU A 45 6.46 -34.69 1.99
CA LEU A 45 6.12 -35.98 1.38
C LEU A 45 6.82 -36.20 0.02
N LEU A 46 7.05 -35.15 -0.76
CA LEU A 46 7.81 -35.22 -2.02
C LEU A 46 9.28 -35.60 -1.77
N GLU A 47 9.87 -35.09 -0.68
CA GLU A 47 11.22 -35.48 -0.27
C GLU A 47 11.28 -36.95 0.16
N VAL A 48 10.27 -37.45 0.88
CA VAL A 48 10.21 -38.88 1.22
C VAL A 48 10.01 -39.75 -0.02
N GLU A 49 9.21 -39.29 -1.00
CA GLU A 49 9.05 -40.00 -2.27
C GLU A 49 10.39 -40.07 -3.05
N SER A 50 11.20 -39.01 -3.02
CA SER A 50 12.51 -38.99 -3.69
C SER A 50 13.51 -39.95 -3.03
N THR A 51 13.57 -39.98 -1.70
CA THR A 51 14.44 -40.93 -0.98
C THR A 51 13.98 -42.37 -1.16
N LEU A 52 12.67 -42.63 -1.26
CA LEU A 52 12.13 -43.96 -1.61
C LEU A 52 12.52 -44.38 -3.04
N LYS A 53 12.55 -43.45 -4.01
CA LYS A 53 13.02 -43.73 -5.38
C LYS A 53 14.51 -44.04 -5.40
N GLU A 54 15.32 -43.35 -4.60
CA GLU A 54 16.75 -43.65 -4.42
C GLU A 54 16.96 -45.03 -3.79
N LEU A 55 16.23 -45.34 -2.72
CA LEU A 55 16.24 -46.67 -2.10
C LEU A 55 15.84 -47.76 -3.08
N LYS A 56 14.83 -47.54 -3.93
CA LYS A 56 14.44 -48.50 -4.98
C LYS A 56 15.58 -48.75 -5.96
N LYS A 57 16.31 -47.70 -6.39
CA LYS A 57 17.45 -47.82 -7.31
C LYS A 57 18.60 -48.61 -6.70
N GLU A 58 18.85 -48.45 -5.41
CA GLU A 58 19.92 -49.17 -4.72
C GLU A 58 19.55 -50.61 -4.39
N THR A 59 18.28 -50.92 -4.13
CA THR A 59 17.83 -52.20 -3.53
C THR A 59 17.17 -53.15 -4.55
N LYS A 60 17.69 -53.16 -5.80
CA LYS A 60 17.10 -53.80 -7.00
C LYS A 60 16.62 -55.27 -6.84
N GLU A 61 17.05 -55.98 -5.81
CA GLU A 61 16.81 -57.42 -5.63
C GLU A 61 15.73 -57.76 -4.59
N ILE A 62 15.32 -56.85 -3.68
CA ILE A 62 14.68 -57.25 -2.41
C ILE A 62 13.14 -57.06 -2.36
N LYS A 63 12.48 -56.55 -3.42
CA LYS A 63 11.01 -56.59 -3.71
C LYS A 63 10.57 -55.34 -4.49
N SER A 64 10.79 -55.30 -5.81
CA SER A 64 10.37 -54.15 -6.65
C SER A 64 8.87 -53.87 -6.59
N ARG A 65 8.01 -54.90 -6.46
CA ARG A 65 6.55 -54.75 -6.47
C ARG A 65 6.02 -53.92 -5.30
N GLU A 66 6.52 -54.15 -4.09
CA GLU A 66 6.07 -53.41 -2.90
C GLU A 66 6.53 -51.94 -2.94
N PHE A 67 7.72 -51.67 -3.49
CA PHE A 67 8.15 -50.29 -3.77
C PHE A 67 7.26 -49.61 -4.80
N ASP A 68 6.84 -50.33 -5.85
CA ASP A 68 5.95 -49.79 -6.90
C ASP A 68 4.54 -49.50 -6.39
N GLU A 69 4.00 -50.36 -5.53
CA GLU A 69 2.72 -50.14 -4.84
C GLU A 69 2.80 -48.91 -3.92
N LEU A 70 3.84 -48.82 -3.09
CA LEU A 70 4.04 -47.70 -2.17
C LEU A 70 4.23 -46.38 -2.93
N LEU A 71 5.08 -46.35 -3.96
CA LEU A 71 5.26 -45.16 -4.82
C LEU A 71 3.97 -44.81 -5.58
N GLY A 72 3.16 -45.80 -5.97
CA GLY A 72 1.83 -45.59 -6.53
C GLY A 72 0.87 -44.90 -5.54
N GLU A 73 0.90 -45.30 -4.27
CA GLU A 73 0.12 -44.68 -3.19
C GLU A 73 0.58 -43.26 -2.87
N TYR A 74 1.90 -43.00 -2.88
CA TYR A 74 2.45 -41.65 -2.78
C TYR A 74 1.95 -40.77 -3.91
N LYS A 75 2.04 -41.20 -5.18
CA LYS A 75 1.54 -40.42 -6.32
C LYS A 75 0.05 -40.09 -6.21
N ARG A 76 -0.78 -41.06 -5.79
CA ARG A 76 -2.21 -40.85 -5.56
C ARG A 76 -2.47 -39.85 -4.43
N THR A 77 -1.73 -39.94 -3.33
CA THR A 77 -1.93 -39.08 -2.15
C THR A 77 -1.39 -37.67 -2.39
N LEU A 78 -0.23 -37.52 -3.03
CA LEU A 78 0.34 -36.24 -3.44
C LEU A 78 -0.56 -35.51 -4.44
N SER A 79 -1.06 -36.20 -5.47
CA SER A 79 -1.99 -35.58 -6.43
C SER A 79 -3.32 -35.19 -5.81
N LEU A 80 -3.79 -35.94 -4.81
CA LEU A 80 -5.02 -35.63 -4.09
C LEU A 80 -4.82 -34.43 -3.14
N LEU A 81 -3.70 -34.36 -2.41
CA LEU A 81 -3.35 -33.20 -1.59
C LEU A 81 -3.18 -31.94 -2.45
N GLN A 82 -2.43 -32.03 -3.55
CA GLN A 82 -2.20 -30.91 -4.47
C GLN A 82 -3.51 -30.38 -5.05
N LYS A 83 -4.41 -31.25 -5.51
CA LYS A 83 -5.73 -30.84 -6.01
C LYS A 83 -6.59 -30.16 -4.94
N ASN A 84 -6.53 -30.63 -3.68
CA ASN A 84 -7.28 -30.01 -2.58
C ASN A 84 -6.68 -28.67 -2.16
N ILE A 85 -5.35 -28.54 -2.16
CA ILE A 85 -4.67 -27.26 -1.93
C ILE A 85 -5.08 -26.26 -3.02
N GLU A 86 -4.97 -26.64 -4.31
CA GLU A 86 -5.37 -25.76 -5.42
C GLU A 86 -6.87 -25.40 -5.39
N PHE A 87 -7.73 -26.31 -4.93
CA PHE A 87 -9.17 -26.05 -4.77
C PHE A 87 -9.44 -25.06 -3.64
N GLU A 88 -8.79 -25.24 -2.49
CA GLU A 88 -8.90 -24.32 -1.35
C GLU A 88 -8.12 -23.01 -1.57
N GLU A 89 -7.23 -22.91 -2.54
CA GLU A 89 -6.62 -21.63 -2.96
C GLU A 89 -7.52 -20.85 -3.93
N LYS A 90 -8.18 -21.55 -4.87
CA LYS A 90 -8.99 -20.94 -5.95
C LYS A 90 -10.42 -20.55 -5.55
N LYS A 91 -10.92 -20.97 -4.39
CA LYS A 91 -12.22 -20.53 -3.88
C LYS A 91 -12.22 -19.01 -3.61
N GLU A 92 -12.90 -18.20 -4.40
CA GLU A 92 -13.04 -16.76 -4.09
C GLU A 92 -13.83 -16.55 -2.80
N PRO A 93 -13.44 -15.59 -1.93
CA PRO A 93 -14.26 -15.20 -0.79
C PRO A 93 -15.55 -14.55 -1.33
N LYS A 94 -16.69 -15.21 -1.14
CA LYS A 94 -18.00 -14.66 -1.52
C LYS A 94 -18.34 -13.48 -0.60
N GLY A 95 -17.98 -12.27 -1.02
CA GLY A 95 -18.58 -11.02 -0.55
C GLY A 95 -18.06 -10.48 0.78
N ARG A 96 -17.74 -9.19 0.80
CA ARG A 96 -17.16 -8.42 1.92
C ARG A 96 -18.13 -8.15 3.09
N LEU A 97 -19.14 -8.99 3.35
CA LEU A 97 -20.22 -8.68 4.31
C LEU A 97 -20.48 -9.75 5.37
N ILE A 98 -19.69 -10.84 5.43
CA ILE A 98 -19.84 -11.88 6.46
C ILE A 98 -18.46 -12.25 6.99
N HIS A 99 -17.86 -11.38 7.80
CA HIS A 99 -16.56 -11.66 8.45
C HIS A 99 -16.68 -12.35 9.81
N GLU A 100 -17.86 -12.83 10.21
CA GLU A 100 -18.05 -13.44 11.54
C GLU A 100 -18.62 -14.86 11.51
N LEU A 101 -18.94 -15.43 10.34
CA LEU A 101 -19.51 -16.78 10.21
C LEU A 101 -19.10 -17.47 8.89
N GLU A 102 -17.80 -17.56 8.58
CA GLU A 102 -17.33 -18.51 7.55
C GLU A 102 -17.35 -19.95 8.10
N ALA A 103 -18.56 -20.45 8.36
CA ALA A 103 -18.86 -21.86 8.60
C ALA A 103 -19.04 -22.62 7.26
N GLU A 104 -18.14 -22.38 6.30
CA GLU A 104 -17.95 -23.25 5.12
C GLU A 104 -16.53 -23.84 5.11
N GLU A 105 -15.89 -23.95 6.27
CA GLU A 105 -14.75 -24.84 6.45
C GLU A 105 -15.29 -26.27 6.45
N ASN A 106 -14.65 -27.17 5.70
CA ASN A 106 -14.99 -28.60 5.69
C ASN A 106 -14.03 -29.32 6.64
N PRO A 107 -14.22 -29.27 7.97
CA PRO A 107 -13.29 -29.88 8.93
C PRO A 107 -13.19 -31.39 8.72
N GLU A 108 -14.27 -32.03 8.25
CA GLU A 108 -14.28 -33.45 7.89
C GLU A 108 -13.35 -33.76 6.72
N LEU A 109 -13.30 -32.89 5.71
CA LEU A 109 -12.39 -33.04 4.57
C LEU A 109 -10.94 -32.92 5.05
N PHE A 110 -10.63 -31.91 5.86
CA PHE A 110 -9.28 -31.69 6.38
C PHE A 110 -8.82 -32.84 7.29
N ALA A 111 -9.70 -33.31 8.18
CA ALA A 111 -9.46 -34.50 9.00
C ALA A 111 -9.22 -35.74 8.13
N SER A 112 -10.05 -35.95 7.09
CA SER A 112 -9.91 -37.11 6.21
C SER A 112 -8.58 -37.10 5.44
N LEU A 113 -8.12 -35.92 5.02
CA LEU A 113 -6.83 -35.75 4.35
C LEU A 113 -5.66 -35.99 5.31
N GLN A 114 -5.74 -35.45 6.53
CA GLN A 114 -4.75 -35.69 7.56
C GLN A 114 -4.62 -37.18 7.89
N GLN A 115 -5.74 -37.89 8.07
CA GLN A 115 -5.76 -39.33 8.33
C GLN A 115 -5.18 -40.13 7.17
N LYS A 116 -5.44 -39.71 5.92
CA LYS A 116 -4.88 -40.35 4.73
C LYS A 116 -3.37 -40.20 4.65
N VAL A 117 -2.85 -39.02 5.03
CA VAL A 117 -1.39 -38.78 5.11
C VAL A 117 -0.75 -39.58 6.24
N LEU A 118 -1.35 -39.59 7.44
CA LEU A 118 -0.85 -40.38 8.57
C LEU A 118 -0.83 -41.88 8.27
N SER A 119 -1.87 -42.39 7.61
CA SER A 119 -1.95 -43.78 7.17
C SER A 119 -0.85 -44.14 6.16
N LEU A 120 -0.57 -43.24 5.20
CA LEU A 120 0.52 -43.40 4.25
C LEU A 120 1.88 -43.43 4.96
N LEU A 121 2.13 -42.50 5.90
CA LEU A 121 3.38 -42.44 6.66
C LEU A 121 3.60 -43.72 7.50
N LEU A 122 2.56 -44.22 8.16
CA LEU A 122 2.63 -45.47 8.94
C LEU A 122 2.98 -46.67 8.06
N ARG A 123 2.34 -46.80 6.90
CA ARG A 123 2.61 -47.89 5.95
C ARG A 123 4.04 -47.82 5.40
N THR A 124 4.51 -46.61 5.13
CA THR A 124 5.89 -46.35 4.68
C THR A 124 6.89 -46.73 5.76
N ARG A 125 6.63 -46.36 7.01
CA ARG A 125 7.48 -46.71 8.15
C ARG A 125 7.59 -48.23 8.33
N PHE A 126 6.47 -48.93 8.34
CA PHE A 126 6.44 -50.39 8.44
C PHE A 126 7.27 -51.05 7.32
N PHE A 127 7.15 -50.55 6.09
CA PHE A 127 7.91 -51.05 4.96
C PHE A 127 9.43 -50.83 5.12
N ILE A 128 9.86 -49.65 5.54
CA ILE A 128 11.28 -49.33 5.72
C ILE A 128 11.89 -50.07 6.91
N GLU A 129 11.16 -50.23 8.02
CA GLU A 129 11.60 -51.05 9.17
C GLU A 129 11.80 -52.52 8.74
N ARG A 130 10.89 -53.05 7.93
CA ARG A 130 11.02 -54.41 7.37
C ARG A 130 12.24 -54.54 6.46
N LEU A 131 12.51 -53.53 5.63
CA LEU A 131 13.73 -53.48 4.81
C LEU A 131 15.00 -53.42 5.65
N ASN A 132 15.00 -52.67 6.75
CA ASN A 132 16.15 -52.57 7.65
C ASN A 132 16.52 -53.94 8.26
N ILE A 133 15.50 -54.71 8.66
CA ILE A 133 15.67 -56.08 9.18
C ILE A 133 16.25 -57.00 8.09
N LEU A 134 15.77 -56.91 6.86
CA LEU A 134 16.28 -57.71 5.74
C LEU A 134 17.74 -57.39 5.41
N LEU A 135 18.09 -56.10 5.32
CA LEU A 135 19.46 -55.66 5.08
C LEU A 135 20.41 -56.08 6.22
N SER A 136 19.91 -56.10 7.46
CA SER A 136 20.67 -56.58 8.62
C SER A 136 20.91 -58.09 8.56
N LYS A 137 19.93 -58.87 8.09
CA LYS A 137 20.07 -60.32 7.87
C LYS A 137 20.99 -60.66 6.70
N GLU A 138 21.02 -59.85 5.65
CA GLU A 138 21.98 -60.04 4.53
C GLU A 138 23.42 -59.76 4.95
N LYS A 139 23.66 -58.72 5.77
CA LYS A 139 24.98 -58.49 6.37
C LYS A 139 25.46 -59.69 7.20
N ALA A 140 24.54 -60.33 7.94
CA ALA A 140 24.86 -61.52 8.71
C ALA A 140 25.17 -62.75 7.82
N ARG A 141 24.51 -62.89 6.65
CA ARG A 141 24.72 -64.01 5.72
C ARG A 141 25.93 -63.85 4.79
N LEU A 142 26.33 -62.62 4.46
CA LEU A 142 27.51 -62.35 3.63
C LEU A 142 28.83 -62.67 4.37
N LEU A 143 28.78 -62.73 5.71
CA LEU A 143 29.88 -63.25 6.53
C LEU A 143 30.02 -64.78 6.46
N GLU A 144 29.02 -65.51 5.94
CA GLU A 144 29.02 -66.99 5.97
C GLU A 144 29.54 -67.64 4.67
N LYS A 145 29.79 -66.90 3.58
CA LYS A 145 30.09 -67.51 2.27
C LYS A 145 31.08 -66.71 1.44
N GLY A 146 32.32 -67.20 1.31
CA GLY A 146 33.18 -66.81 0.19
C GLY A 146 34.65 -67.12 0.38
N GLU A 147 35.32 -66.40 1.27
CA GLU A 147 36.80 -66.40 1.37
C GLU A 147 37.28 -66.57 2.82
N GLU A 148 36.40 -66.31 3.79
CA GLU A 148 36.67 -66.54 5.19
C GLU A 148 36.75 -68.02 5.53
N GLN A 149 36.33 -68.97 4.69
CA GLN A 149 36.37 -70.41 5.03
C GLN A 149 37.77 -71.02 4.92
N GLU A 150 38.58 -70.59 3.95
CA GLU A 150 40.00 -70.96 3.88
C GLU A 150 40.79 -70.25 4.97
N GLN A 151 40.48 -68.97 5.24
CA GLN A 151 41.03 -68.27 6.38
C GLN A 151 40.55 -68.86 7.70
N LEU A 152 39.31 -69.36 7.83
CA LEU A 152 38.80 -70.03 9.02
C LEU A 152 39.37 -71.43 9.14
N LEU A 153 39.69 -72.12 8.04
CA LEU A 153 40.38 -73.40 8.06
C LEU A 153 41.84 -73.20 8.44
N GLU A 154 42.52 -72.17 7.94
CA GLU A 154 43.84 -71.76 8.41
C GLU A 154 43.79 -71.29 9.85
N LEU A 155 42.77 -70.51 10.25
CA LEU A 155 42.57 -70.07 11.62
C LEU A 155 42.20 -71.25 12.51
N LEU A 156 41.42 -72.22 12.04
CA LEU A 156 41.08 -73.44 12.78
C LEU A 156 42.30 -74.32 12.90
N HIS A 157 43.14 -74.42 11.87
CA HIS A 157 44.38 -75.18 11.93
C HIS A 157 45.43 -74.48 12.80
N GLN A 158 45.47 -73.16 12.78
CA GLN A 158 46.23 -72.34 13.74
C GLN A 158 45.66 -72.49 15.15
N LYS A 159 44.34 -72.49 15.34
CA LYS A 159 43.68 -72.70 16.63
C LYS A 159 43.81 -74.14 17.13
N GLU A 160 43.94 -75.10 16.23
CA GLU A 160 44.15 -76.52 16.52
C GLU A 160 45.61 -76.79 16.88
N LYS A 161 46.56 -76.11 16.21
CA LYS A 161 47.95 -76.01 16.64
C LYS A 161 48.06 -75.28 17.98
N GLU A 162 47.39 -74.14 18.14
CA GLU A 162 47.32 -73.43 19.41
C GLU A 162 46.67 -74.29 20.49
N LEU A 163 45.68 -75.14 20.18
CA LEU A 163 45.07 -76.10 21.10
C LEU A 163 45.98 -77.27 21.43
N GLN A 164 46.77 -77.75 20.47
CA GLN A 164 47.80 -78.78 20.71
C GLN A 164 48.94 -78.20 21.55
N GLU A 165 49.37 -76.98 21.27
CA GLU A 165 50.28 -76.20 22.10
C GLU A 165 49.65 -75.89 23.45
N LEU A 166 48.35 -75.61 23.53
CA LEU A 166 47.64 -75.39 24.80
C LEU A 166 47.52 -76.70 25.58
N LYS A 167 47.39 -77.85 24.91
CA LYS A 167 47.38 -79.18 25.54
C LYS A 167 48.79 -79.58 25.99
N GLN A 168 49.82 -79.23 25.23
CA GLN A 168 51.21 -79.41 25.63
C GLN A 168 51.55 -78.49 26.79
N LYS A 169 51.23 -77.18 26.70
CA LYS A 169 51.30 -76.21 27.79
C LYS A 169 50.41 -76.62 28.96
N TYR A 170 49.24 -77.23 28.76
CA TYR A 170 48.39 -77.73 29.85
C TYR A 170 48.98 -78.99 30.46
N ASN A 171 49.67 -79.85 29.71
CA ASN A 171 50.38 -81.00 30.24
C ASN A 171 51.70 -80.59 30.92
N GLU A 172 52.35 -79.54 30.44
CA GLU A 172 53.50 -78.89 31.05
C GLU A 172 53.10 -78.12 32.29
N VAL A 173 51.96 -77.41 32.27
CA VAL A 173 51.33 -76.74 33.41
C VAL A 173 50.77 -77.78 34.37
N ARG A 174 50.25 -78.90 33.91
CA ARG A 174 49.83 -80.01 34.80
C ARG A 174 51.05 -80.67 35.42
N LYS A 175 52.14 -80.85 34.68
CA LYS A 175 53.42 -81.31 35.23
C LYS A 175 54.06 -80.26 36.15
N SER A 176 53.93 -78.98 35.85
CA SER A 176 54.45 -77.88 36.67
C SER A 176 53.58 -77.63 37.89
N VAL A 177 52.26 -77.82 37.82
CA VAL A 177 51.35 -77.79 38.98
C VAL A 177 51.53 -79.05 39.83
N PHE A 178 51.91 -80.19 39.23
CA PHE A 178 52.20 -81.42 39.97
C PHE A 178 53.63 -81.47 40.56
N PHE A 179 54.58 -80.69 40.02
CA PHE A 179 55.97 -80.59 40.52
C PHE A 179 56.36 -79.20 41.05
N GLY A 180 55.44 -78.24 41.07
CA GLY A 180 55.74 -76.82 41.28
C GLY A 180 54.47 -76.03 41.61
N MET A 181 53.94 -76.23 42.82
CA MET A 181 53.53 -75.06 43.58
C MET A 181 54.78 -74.21 43.82
N GLU A 182 55.15 -73.39 42.84
CA GLU A 182 55.63 -72.06 43.19
C GLU A 182 54.37 -71.21 43.26
N GLU A 183 53.89 -71.06 44.48
CA GLU A 183 52.93 -70.04 44.83
C GLU A 183 53.45 -68.71 44.23
N ALA A 184 52.71 -68.08 43.32
CA ALA A 184 52.75 -66.63 43.31
C ALA A 184 52.38 -66.26 44.75
N SER A 185 53.33 -65.69 45.49
CA SER A 185 53.20 -65.50 46.92
C SER A 185 51.89 -64.75 47.17
N ALA A 186 51.16 -65.07 48.23
CA ALA A 186 49.94 -64.32 48.58
C ALA A 186 50.17 -62.79 48.57
N ALA A 187 51.41 -62.36 48.81
CA ALA A 187 51.89 -60.99 48.68
C ALA A 187 51.73 -60.38 47.26
N ASP A 188 51.99 -61.14 46.19
CA ASP A 188 51.90 -60.63 44.81
C ASP A 188 50.44 -60.39 44.40
N LEU A 189 49.53 -61.28 44.80
CA LEU A 189 48.09 -61.12 44.60
C LEU A 189 47.54 -59.94 45.42
N GLU A 190 48.00 -59.75 46.66
CA GLU A 190 47.66 -58.59 47.47
C GLU A 190 48.17 -57.27 46.84
N GLU A 191 49.35 -57.29 46.22
CA GLU A 191 49.90 -56.12 45.52
C GLU A 191 49.09 -55.77 44.26
N GLU A 192 48.66 -56.75 43.48
CA GLU A 192 47.77 -56.51 42.32
C GLU A 192 46.40 -55.99 42.75
N LEU A 193 45.83 -56.54 43.83
CA LEU A 193 44.54 -56.10 44.37
C LEU A 193 44.59 -54.66 44.91
N THR A 194 45.68 -54.30 45.58
CA THR A 194 45.90 -52.92 46.05
C THR A 194 46.13 -51.95 44.90
N LYS A 195 46.89 -52.34 43.85
CA LYS A 195 47.03 -51.54 42.61
C LYS A 195 45.69 -51.32 41.92
N ALA A 196 44.88 -52.37 41.78
CA ALA A 196 43.56 -52.28 41.18
C ALA A 196 42.63 -51.37 42.00
N ARG A 197 42.63 -51.51 43.34
CA ARG A 197 41.87 -50.65 44.24
C ARG A 197 42.28 -49.17 44.10
N LEU A 198 43.58 -48.88 44.09
CA LEU A 198 44.09 -47.51 43.93
C LEU A 198 43.73 -46.92 42.55
N ALA A 199 43.76 -47.74 41.49
CA ALA A 199 43.30 -47.30 40.17
C ALA A 199 41.80 -46.96 40.17
N LEU A 200 40.99 -47.79 40.82
CA LEU A 200 39.55 -47.57 40.96
C LEU A 200 39.22 -46.34 41.80
N GLU A 201 39.95 -46.10 42.89
CA GLU A 201 39.83 -44.89 43.71
C GLU A 201 40.20 -43.62 42.91
N ARG A 202 41.22 -43.68 42.06
CA ARG A 202 41.59 -42.56 41.17
C ARG A 202 40.50 -42.27 40.13
N GLU A 203 39.98 -43.29 39.46
CA GLU A 203 38.90 -43.11 38.48
C GLU A 203 37.60 -42.62 39.13
N LYS A 204 37.26 -43.14 40.31
CA LYS A 204 36.14 -42.63 41.12
C LYS A 204 36.32 -41.14 41.40
N LYS A 205 37.50 -40.73 41.88
CA LYS A 205 37.77 -39.32 42.18
C LYS A 205 37.66 -38.43 40.94
N LYS A 206 38.19 -38.86 39.79
CA LYS A 206 38.02 -38.14 38.51
C LYS A 206 36.55 -37.97 38.13
N LEU A 207 35.74 -39.01 38.31
CA LEU A 207 34.29 -38.94 38.06
C LEU A 207 33.59 -37.99 39.01
N GLU A 208 33.96 -37.98 40.30
CA GLU A 208 33.44 -37.04 41.29
C GLU A 208 33.81 -35.58 40.95
N ASP A 209 35.06 -35.33 40.55
CA ASP A 209 35.52 -34.00 40.12
C ASP A 209 34.79 -33.53 38.86
N MET A 210 34.67 -34.38 37.83
CA MET A 210 33.90 -34.05 36.62
C MET A 210 32.42 -33.80 36.95
N PHE A 211 31.83 -34.57 37.85
CA PHE A 211 30.44 -34.37 38.25
C PHE A 211 30.25 -33.03 38.97
N ALA A 212 31.18 -32.63 39.83
CA ALA A 212 31.17 -31.33 40.48
C ALA A 212 31.29 -30.18 39.45
N ASP A 213 32.17 -30.32 38.46
CA ASP A 213 32.33 -29.35 37.37
C ASP A 213 31.04 -29.19 36.54
N TYR A 214 30.40 -30.30 36.16
CA TYR A 214 29.13 -30.25 35.44
C TYR A 214 28.02 -29.65 36.28
N ARG A 215 27.97 -29.94 37.58
CA ARG A 215 27.00 -29.33 38.50
C ARG A 215 27.20 -27.81 38.60
N ALA A 216 28.45 -27.33 38.63
CA ALA A 216 28.74 -25.90 38.62
C ALA A 216 28.30 -25.24 37.29
N LYS A 217 28.56 -25.90 36.14
CA LYS A 217 28.10 -25.42 34.83
C LYS A 217 26.57 -25.37 34.72
N ILE A 218 25.87 -26.34 35.29
CA ILE A 218 24.40 -26.33 35.33
C ILE A 218 23.91 -25.14 36.16
N ALA A 219 24.52 -24.88 37.32
CA ALA A 219 24.16 -23.74 38.16
C ALA A 219 24.40 -22.39 37.46
N SER A 220 25.52 -22.24 36.73
CA SER A 220 25.78 -21.02 35.96
C SER A 220 24.78 -20.84 34.81
N LEU A 221 24.48 -21.92 34.07
CA LEU A 221 23.46 -21.88 33.01
C LEU A 221 22.08 -21.53 33.56
N GLN A 222 21.70 -22.06 34.73
CA GLN A 222 20.46 -21.71 35.39
C GLN A 222 20.41 -20.21 35.74
N ALA A 223 21.51 -19.64 36.24
CA ALA A 223 21.59 -18.20 36.50
C ALA A 223 21.45 -17.37 35.21
N ASP A 224 22.12 -17.79 34.13
CA ASP A 224 22.00 -17.14 32.83
C ASP A 224 20.56 -17.19 32.30
N PHE A 225 19.89 -18.34 32.43
CA PHE A 225 18.47 -18.50 32.06
C PHE A 225 17.56 -17.56 32.85
N MET A 226 17.76 -17.45 34.16
CA MET A 226 16.98 -16.52 34.99
C MET A 226 17.21 -15.07 34.54
N SER A 227 18.46 -14.69 34.30
CA SER A 227 18.78 -13.34 33.80
C SER A 227 18.15 -13.03 32.44
N LEU A 228 18.07 -14.03 31.56
CA LEU A 228 17.46 -13.90 30.25
C LEU A 228 15.94 -13.77 30.36
N ALA A 229 15.32 -14.51 31.29
CA ALA A 229 13.90 -14.44 31.58
C ALA A 229 13.52 -13.05 32.12
N ASP A 230 14.28 -12.53 33.09
CA ASP A 230 14.07 -11.18 33.64
C ASP A 230 14.16 -10.12 32.53
N ARG A 231 15.18 -10.23 31.67
CA ARG A 231 15.37 -9.29 30.54
C ARG A 231 14.25 -9.38 29.51
N LEU A 232 13.68 -10.58 29.31
CA LEU A 232 12.54 -10.78 28.43
C LEU A 232 11.28 -10.11 29.01
N GLU A 233 11.04 -10.25 30.31
CA GLU A 233 9.94 -9.56 30.99
C GLU A 233 10.09 -8.04 30.92
N GLU A 234 11.29 -7.50 31.14
CA GLU A 234 11.56 -6.07 30.99
C GLU A 234 11.28 -5.59 29.56
N LEU A 235 11.75 -6.32 28.55
CA LEU A 235 11.50 -5.98 27.15
C LEU A 235 10.01 -5.98 26.83
N GLN A 236 9.27 -6.94 27.38
CA GLN A 236 7.83 -7.03 27.19
C GLN A 236 7.10 -5.84 27.83
N ARG A 237 7.48 -5.43 29.04
CA ARG A 237 6.95 -4.21 29.67
C ARG A 237 7.24 -2.95 28.85
N TYR A 238 8.44 -2.83 28.27
CA TYR A 238 8.77 -1.71 27.39
C TYR A 238 7.93 -1.73 26.11
N PHE A 239 7.71 -2.91 25.55
CA PHE A 239 6.88 -3.09 24.36
C PHE A 239 5.42 -2.71 24.63
N ASP A 240 4.84 -3.17 25.74
CA ASP A 240 3.47 -2.85 26.13
C ASP A 240 3.31 -1.33 26.33
N SER A 241 4.24 -0.69 27.05
CA SER A 241 4.25 0.77 27.23
C SER A 241 4.38 1.53 25.90
N PHE A 242 5.17 1.01 24.96
CA PHE A 242 5.30 1.59 23.63
C PHE A 242 3.99 1.46 22.83
N CYS A 243 3.34 0.30 22.89
CA CYS A 243 2.04 0.08 22.24
C CYS A 243 0.96 1.02 22.78
N GLU A 244 0.89 1.21 24.10
CA GLU A 244 -0.01 2.16 24.75
C GLU A 244 0.23 3.58 24.23
N LYS A 245 1.47 4.09 24.33
CA LYS A 245 1.83 5.44 23.86
C LYS A 245 1.59 5.64 22.37
N SER A 246 1.86 4.62 21.56
CA SER A 246 1.59 4.65 20.12
C SER A 246 0.10 4.76 19.81
N SER A 247 -0.74 4.05 20.59
CA SER A 247 -2.19 4.13 20.46
C SER A 247 -2.72 5.52 20.86
N GLU A 248 -2.20 6.10 21.94
CA GLU A 248 -2.53 7.47 22.38
C GLU A 248 -2.13 8.51 21.32
N LEU A 249 -0.92 8.40 20.78
CA LEU A 249 -0.44 9.28 19.71
C LEU A 249 -1.32 9.17 18.47
N THR A 250 -1.73 7.96 18.10
CA THR A 250 -2.64 7.73 16.98
C THR A 250 -4.00 8.42 17.21
N LEU A 251 -4.52 8.38 18.45
CA LEU A 251 -5.75 9.09 18.80
C LEU A 251 -5.60 10.61 18.74
N LEU A 252 -4.48 11.16 19.23
CA LEU A 252 -4.19 12.59 19.14
C LEU A 252 -4.08 13.06 17.69
N LEU A 253 -3.35 12.32 16.84
CA LEU A 253 -3.24 12.63 15.41
C LEU A 253 -4.59 12.57 14.69
N LYS A 254 -5.48 11.64 15.06
CA LYS A 254 -6.85 11.60 14.53
C LYS A 254 -7.64 12.85 14.94
N LYS A 255 -7.54 13.29 16.19
CA LYS A 255 -8.18 14.51 16.68
C LYS A 255 -7.66 15.75 15.96
N GLU A 256 -6.34 15.87 15.78
CA GLU A 256 -5.72 16.99 15.04
C GLU A 256 -6.17 17.02 13.57
N ARG A 257 -6.22 15.86 12.91
CA ARG A 257 -6.74 15.74 11.55
C ARG A 257 -8.20 16.19 11.46
N ASP A 258 -9.04 15.77 12.40
CA ASP A 258 -10.47 16.10 12.40
C ASP A 258 -10.68 17.59 12.72
N PHE A 259 -9.85 18.17 13.58
CA PHE A 259 -9.81 19.61 13.83
C PHE A 259 -9.40 20.40 12.57
N ALA A 260 -8.35 19.98 11.87
CA ALA A 260 -7.92 20.62 10.63
C ALA A 260 -9.01 20.56 9.54
N LYS A 261 -9.70 19.42 9.40
CA LYS A 261 -10.85 19.30 8.49
C LYS A 261 -11.97 20.26 8.84
N LYS A 262 -12.30 20.39 10.13
CA LYS A 262 -13.32 21.33 10.58
C LYS A 262 -12.93 22.77 10.23
N LEU A 263 -11.69 23.15 10.50
CA LEU A 263 -11.19 24.49 10.18
C LEU A 263 -11.26 24.79 8.68
N VAL A 264 -10.94 23.82 7.81
CA VAL A 264 -11.09 23.98 6.36
C VAL A 264 -12.56 24.18 5.98
N LEU A 265 -13.49 23.39 6.53
CA LEU A 265 -14.92 23.55 6.26
C LEU A 265 -15.46 24.91 6.73
N ASP A 266 -15.03 25.37 7.91
CA ASP A 266 -15.40 26.67 8.45
C ASP A 266 -14.87 27.80 7.53
N MET A 267 -13.62 27.71 7.07
CA MET A 267 -13.05 28.65 6.09
C MET A 267 -13.78 28.63 4.74
N GLU A 268 -14.14 27.45 4.23
CA GLU A 268 -14.91 27.32 2.98
C GLU A 268 -16.29 27.97 3.13
N ALA A 269 -16.95 27.81 4.28
CA ALA A 269 -18.22 28.46 4.56
C ALA A 269 -18.08 30.00 4.60
N GLU A 270 -17.07 30.54 5.30
CA GLU A 270 -16.80 31.98 5.34
C GLU A 270 -16.51 32.55 3.95
N VAL A 271 -15.72 31.84 3.13
CA VAL A 271 -15.42 32.25 1.75
C VAL A 271 -16.68 32.26 0.88
N LEU A 272 -17.57 31.29 1.05
CA LEU A 272 -18.85 31.25 0.34
C LEU A 272 -19.76 32.40 0.78
N GLU A 273 -19.83 32.71 2.07
CA GLU A 273 -20.58 33.86 2.59
C GLU A 273 -20.05 35.18 2.03
N LEU A 274 -18.73 35.40 2.05
CA LEU A 274 -18.07 36.56 1.46
C LEU A 274 -18.34 36.68 -0.04
N ARG A 275 -18.27 35.57 -0.77
CA ARG A 275 -18.60 35.56 -2.21
C ARG A 275 -20.04 35.98 -2.44
N ASN A 276 -20.97 35.53 -1.60
CA ASN A 276 -22.38 35.91 -1.70
C ASN A 276 -22.59 37.39 -1.37
N THR A 277 -21.92 37.94 -0.35
CA THR A 277 -22.01 39.37 -0.03
C THR A 277 -21.45 40.22 -1.16
N TYR A 278 -20.25 39.90 -1.68
CA TYR A 278 -19.67 40.60 -2.83
C TYR A 278 -20.57 40.56 -4.06
N SER A 279 -21.20 39.41 -4.33
CA SER A 279 -22.09 39.26 -5.48
C SER A 279 -23.35 40.13 -5.34
N ARG A 280 -23.91 40.22 -4.12
CA ARG A 280 -25.04 41.12 -3.83
C ARG A 280 -24.64 42.58 -3.93
N GLU A 281 -23.50 42.97 -3.39
CA GLU A 281 -22.99 44.34 -3.48
C GLU A 281 -22.74 44.76 -4.93
N LEU A 282 -22.15 43.87 -5.73
CA LEU A 282 -21.93 44.11 -7.16
C LEU A 282 -23.26 44.32 -7.90
N LEU A 283 -24.26 43.46 -7.63
CA LEU A 283 -25.59 43.58 -8.22
C LEU A 283 -26.27 44.88 -7.81
N ASN A 284 -26.21 45.26 -6.53
CA ASN A 284 -26.74 46.53 -6.04
C ASN A 284 -26.05 47.74 -6.72
N LEU A 285 -24.74 47.67 -6.95
CA LEU A 285 -23.99 48.72 -7.66
C LEU A 285 -24.40 48.80 -9.14
N GLU A 286 -24.63 47.67 -9.80
CA GLU A 286 -25.14 47.63 -11.17
C GLU A 286 -26.55 48.22 -11.28
N GLU A 287 -27.43 47.87 -10.34
CA GLU A 287 -28.78 48.44 -10.23
C GLU A 287 -28.73 49.95 -10.00
N ALA A 288 -27.96 50.42 -9.02
CA ALA A 288 -27.80 51.85 -8.73
C ALA A 288 -27.20 52.63 -9.92
N LYS A 289 -26.23 52.04 -10.63
CA LYS A 289 -25.66 52.63 -11.85
C LYS A 289 -26.71 52.75 -12.96
N LEU A 290 -27.55 51.74 -13.11
CA LEU A 290 -28.62 51.72 -14.11
C LEU A 290 -29.71 52.74 -13.77
N GLU A 291 -30.08 52.87 -12.49
CA GLU A 291 -31.00 53.90 -12.01
C GLU A 291 -30.45 55.31 -12.24
N ALA A 292 -29.21 55.59 -11.80
CA ALA A 292 -28.57 56.88 -12.01
C ALA A 292 -28.48 57.25 -13.50
N ARG A 293 -28.21 56.26 -14.37
CA ARG A 293 -28.23 56.47 -15.83
C ARG A 293 -29.62 56.81 -16.34
N LYS A 294 -30.66 56.08 -15.90
CA LYS A 294 -32.05 56.37 -16.27
C LYS A 294 -32.47 57.77 -15.81
N ASP A 295 -32.08 58.18 -14.61
CA ASP A 295 -32.38 59.51 -14.08
C ASP A 295 -31.68 60.61 -14.88
N ALA A 296 -30.39 60.46 -15.17
CA ALA A 296 -29.66 61.38 -16.04
C ALA A 296 -30.28 61.45 -17.45
N GLU A 297 -30.68 60.31 -18.03
CA GLU A 297 -31.38 60.28 -19.33
C GLU A 297 -32.72 61.02 -19.26
N ARG A 298 -33.50 60.86 -18.18
CA ARG A 298 -34.75 61.62 -17.96
C ARG A 298 -34.51 63.12 -17.85
N GLU A 299 -33.53 63.53 -17.05
CA GLU A 299 -33.17 64.96 -16.89
C GLU A 299 -32.72 65.58 -18.21
N LEU A 300 -31.88 64.89 -18.97
CA LEU A 300 -31.44 65.33 -20.29
C LEU A 300 -32.62 65.41 -21.27
N MET A 301 -33.49 64.40 -21.30
CA MET A 301 -34.70 64.44 -22.14
C MET A 301 -35.62 65.61 -21.77
N GLN A 302 -35.83 65.88 -20.48
CA GLN A 302 -36.61 67.04 -20.05
C GLN A 302 -35.96 68.35 -20.46
N ARG A 303 -34.63 68.46 -20.38
CA ARG A 303 -33.90 69.66 -20.78
C ARG A 303 -33.92 69.87 -22.29
N ILE A 304 -33.79 68.80 -23.08
CA ILE A 304 -33.94 68.83 -24.53
C ILE A 304 -35.33 69.35 -24.90
N ARG A 305 -36.40 68.79 -24.33
CA ARG A 305 -37.78 69.25 -24.59
C ARG A 305 -37.97 70.74 -24.27
N LYS A 306 -37.47 71.21 -23.12
CA LYS A 306 -37.52 72.64 -22.77
C LYS A 306 -36.78 73.51 -23.79
N LEU A 307 -35.61 73.07 -24.24
CA LEU A 307 -34.83 73.79 -25.26
C LEU A 307 -35.53 73.77 -26.63
N GLU A 308 -36.18 72.68 -27.00
CA GLU A 308 -37.01 72.57 -28.20
C GLU A 308 -38.20 73.55 -28.13
N ASP A 309 -38.91 73.61 -27.01
CA ASP A 309 -40.02 74.55 -26.78
C ASP A 309 -39.55 76.01 -26.84
N GLU A 310 -38.42 76.33 -26.18
CA GLU A 310 -37.80 77.67 -26.24
C GLU A 310 -37.37 78.05 -27.66
N LEU A 311 -36.84 77.08 -28.42
CA LEU A 311 -36.41 77.29 -29.79
C LEU A 311 -37.62 77.54 -30.70
N LEU A 312 -38.70 76.77 -30.55
CA LEU A 312 -39.97 77.02 -31.24
C LEU A 312 -40.54 78.41 -30.93
N ALA A 313 -40.58 78.81 -29.66
CA ALA A 313 -41.04 80.14 -29.27
C ALA A 313 -40.17 81.27 -29.87
N LYS A 314 -38.84 81.07 -29.91
CA LYS A 314 -37.91 82.01 -30.57
C LYS A 314 -38.10 82.04 -32.09
N GLU A 315 -38.36 80.90 -32.73
CA GLU A 315 -38.68 80.83 -34.16
C GLU A 315 -39.98 81.57 -34.49
N GLU A 316 -41.01 81.45 -33.64
CA GLU A 316 -42.27 82.20 -33.77
C GLU A 316 -42.06 83.70 -33.59
N LEU A 317 -41.28 84.11 -32.58
CA LEU A 317 -40.87 85.51 -32.40
C LEU A 317 -40.10 86.04 -33.61
N LEU A 318 -39.16 85.26 -34.16
CA LEU A 318 -38.43 85.62 -35.37
C LEU A 318 -39.35 85.74 -36.58
N LYS A 319 -40.35 84.87 -36.73
CA LYS A 319 -41.39 85.00 -37.77
C LYS A 319 -42.16 86.31 -37.59
N HIS A 320 -42.62 86.60 -36.37
CA HIS A 320 -43.30 87.86 -36.05
C HIS A 320 -42.44 89.09 -36.35
N PHE A 321 -41.15 89.10 -35.95
CA PHE A 321 -40.24 90.19 -36.27
C PHE A 321 -39.98 90.33 -37.77
N ARG A 322 -39.87 89.22 -38.51
CA ARG A 322 -39.76 89.25 -39.98
C ARG A 322 -41.00 89.84 -40.62
N ASP A 323 -42.19 89.50 -40.14
CA ASP A 323 -43.44 90.03 -40.67
C ASP A 323 -43.64 91.51 -40.31
N LEU A 324 -43.27 91.92 -39.09
CA LEU A 324 -43.24 93.32 -38.68
C LEU A 324 -42.23 94.13 -39.51
N ALA A 325 -41.03 93.59 -39.75
CA ALA A 325 -40.03 94.23 -40.58
C ALA A 325 -40.54 94.41 -42.01
N LYS A 326 -41.17 93.39 -42.61
CA LYS A 326 -41.84 93.52 -43.91
C LYS A 326 -42.93 94.58 -43.92
N SER A 327 -43.75 94.65 -42.86
CA SER A 327 -44.81 95.68 -42.72
C SER A 327 -44.23 97.08 -42.60
N LYS A 328 -43.12 97.26 -41.86
CA LYS A 328 -42.44 98.55 -41.75
C LYS A 328 -41.70 98.93 -43.01
N ASP A 329 -41.11 97.97 -43.72
CA ASP A 329 -40.54 98.19 -45.04
C ASP A 329 -41.62 98.60 -46.05
N SER A 330 -42.83 98.02 -45.99
CA SER A 330 -43.95 98.47 -46.84
C SER A 330 -44.45 99.87 -46.45
N GLU A 331 -44.60 100.16 -45.15
CA GLU A 331 -44.96 101.52 -44.70
C GLU A 331 -43.89 102.56 -45.10
N ALA A 332 -42.61 102.20 -44.99
CA ALA A 332 -41.49 103.04 -45.41
C ALA A 332 -41.55 103.31 -46.92
N ARG A 333 -41.83 102.28 -47.74
CA ARG A 333 -42.05 102.45 -49.18
C ARG A 333 -43.25 103.36 -49.48
N GLU A 334 -44.37 103.20 -48.78
CA GLU A 334 -45.55 104.09 -48.94
C GLU A 334 -45.22 105.54 -48.56
N LEU A 335 -44.46 105.75 -47.48
CA LEU A 335 -44.00 107.08 -47.08
C LEU A 335 -42.98 107.66 -48.07
N GLU A 336 -42.07 106.84 -48.60
CA GLU A 336 -41.15 107.24 -49.66
C GLU A 336 -41.90 107.64 -50.93
N GLU A 337 -42.91 106.89 -51.34
CA GLU A 337 -43.81 107.22 -52.44
C GLU A 337 -44.57 108.53 -52.17
N ARG A 338 -45.02 108.74 -50.93
CA ARG A 338 -45.73 109.96 -50.53
C ARG A 338 -44.81 111.18 -50.44
N ILE A 339 -43.59 111.01 -49.99
CA ILE A 339 -42.54 112.03 -50.02
C ILE A 339 -42.16 112.34 -51.47
N ALA A 340 -42.04 111.32 -52.33
CA ALA A 340 -41.80 111.51 -53.76
C ALA A 340 -42.94 112.28 -54.42
N PHE A 341 -44.20 111.96 -54.08
CA PHE A 341 -45.38 112.70 -54.53
C PHE A 341 -45.38 114.15 -54.04
N LEU A 342 -45.09 114.39 -52.75
CA LEU A 342 -45.01 115.74 -52.18
C LEU A 342 -43.84 116.55 -52.77
N ASN A 343 -42.69 115.93 -53.01
CA ASN A 343 -41.56 116.56 -53.67
C ASN A 343 -41.89 116.89 -55.14
N ALA A 344 -42.62 116.03 -55.84
CA ALA A 344 -43.13 116.32 -57.18
C ALA A 344 -44.14 117.48 -57.16
N ALA A 345 -45.04 117.53 -56.17
CA ALA A 345 -45.99 118.63 -55.98
C ALA A 345 -45.30 119.95 -55.61
N MET A 346 -44.27 119.92 -54.75
CA MET A 346 -43.42 121.06 -54.41
C MET A 346 -42.68 121.59 -55.65
N ARG A 347 -42.08 120.71 -56.45
CA ARG A 347 -41.45 121.09 -57.72
C ARG A 347 -42.47 121.68 -58.71
N ALA A 348 -43.70 121.17 -58.76
CA ALA A 348 -44.77 121.73 -59.57
C ALA A 348 -45.19 123.13 -59.08
N HIS A 349 -45.28 123.35 -57.77
CA HIS A 349 -45.59 124.64 -57.17
C HIS A 349 -44.45 125.66 -57.33
N GLU A 350 -43.19 125.22 -57.23
CA GLU A 350 -42.01 126.04 -57.55
C GLU A 350 -41.98 126.42 -59.03
N ALA A 351 -42.34 125.50 -59.94
CA ALA A 351 -42.50 125.79 -61.37
C ALA A 351 -43.63 126.80 -61.64
N GLU A 352 -44.74 126.75 -60.91
CA GLU A 352 -45.79 127.79 -60.95
C GLU A 352 -45.32 129.15 -60.39
N HIS A 353 -44.52 129.15 -59.32
CA HIS A 353 -43.94 130.37 -58.76
C HIS A 353 -42.92 131.03 -59.70
N VAL A 354 -42.15 130.24 -60.44
CA VAL A 354 -41.25 130.73 -61.50
C VAL A 354 -42.04 131.31 -62.67
N LYS A 355 -43.16 130.68 -63.08
CA LYS A 355 -44.09 131.24 -64.09
C LYS A 355 -44.72 132.57 -63.64
N ARG A 356 -45.13 132.69 -62.36
CA ARG A 356 -45.65 133.94 -61.77
C ARG A 356 -44.59 135.05 -61.62
N LYS A 357 -43.31 134.70 -61.46
CA LYS A 357 -42.19 135.68 -61.47
C LYS A 357 -41.83 136.13 -62.90
N ALA A 358 -41.96 135.28 -63.91
CA ALA A 358 -41.77 135.62 -65.32
C ALA A 358 -42.87 136.55 -65.88
N GLU A 359 -44.10 136.46 -65.37
CA GLU A 359 -45.20 137.39 -65.74
C GLU A 359 -45.06 138.78 -65.11
N LYS A 360 -44.45 138.90 -63.92
CA LYS A 360 -44.22 140.20 -63.26
C LYS A 360 -43.05 141.00 -63.83
N THR A 361 -42.05 140.34 -64.43
CA THR A 361 -40.91 141.03 -65.10
C THR A 361 -41.23 141.53 -66.51
N ARG A 362 -42.32 141.08 -67.14
CA ARG A 362 -42.80 141.63 -68.44
C ARG A 362 -43.65 142.91 -68.31
N LYS A 363 -44.17 143.25 -67.12
CA LYS A 363 -44.98 144.48 -66.90
C LYS A 363 -44.21 145.68 -66.33
N ALA A 364 -42.92 145.55 -66.01
CA ALA A 364 -42.08 146.63 -65.46
C ALA A 364 -41.22 147.38 -66.51
N LYS A 365 -41.25 147.00 -67.80
CA LYS A 365 -40.48 147.65 -68.88
C LYS A 365 -41.18 148.82 -69.59
N ASN A 366 -42.40 149.22 -69.19
CA ASN A 366 -43.21 150.20 -69.93
C ASN A 366 -43.56 151.53 -69.22
N MET A 367 -43.00 151.84 -68.04
CA MET A 367 -43.43 153.04 -67.27
C MET A 367 -42.31 153.86 -66.62
N THR A 368 -41.08 153.88 -67.17
CA THR A 368 -40.01 154.80 -66.75
C THR A 368 -39.30 155.43 -67.95
N ALA A 369 -40.07 156.12 -68.79
CA ALA A 369 -39.60 157.07 -69.78
C ALA A 369 -40.45 158.35 -69.73
N LYS A 370 -40.31 159.13 -68.66
CA LYS A 370 -40.44 160.60 -68.71
C LYS A 370 -39.95 161.25 -67.41
N LYS A 371 -38.89 162.05 -67.57
CA LYS A 371 -38.29 163.05 -66.66
C LYS A 371 -37.40 162.47 -65.54
N LYS A 372 -36.08 162.74 -65.50
CA LYS A 372 -35.34 163.95 -65.92
C LYS A 372 -33.86 163.65 -66.25
N ARG A 373 -33.35 164.33 -67.27
CA ARG A 373 -31.95 164.74 -67.41
C ARG A 373 -31.53 165.64 -66.24
N LYS A 374 -30.41 165.30 -65.58
CA LYS A 374 -29.35 166.11 -64.93
C LYS A 374 -28.45 165.07 -64.23
N ARG A 375 -27.20 164.80 -64.60
CA ARG A 375 -26.26 165.35 -65.59
C ARG A 375 -25.87 164.26 -66.59
#